data_AF-A0A7Y5EYU1-F1
#
_entry.id   AF-A0A7Y5EYU1-F1
#
_cell.length_a   1.000
_cell.length_b   1.000
_cell.length_c   1.000
_cell.angle_alpha   90.00
_cell.angle_beta   90.00
_cell.angle_gamma   90.00
#
_symmetry.space_group_name_H-M   'P 1'
#
loop_
_entity.id
_entity.type
_entity.pdbx_description
1 polymer ?
#
loop_
_entity_poly.entity_id
_entity_poly.type
_entity_poly.pdbx_seq_one_letter_code
_entity_poly.pdbx_strand_id
1 'polypeptide(L)'
;MDEKKALINRLSRIEGQIAAIKRDLMTEKKDCEKTLHLLKAANHAMKKFGEAYISHHIDVCIRSGSNKKEVENDIRKAITAAFSF
;
A
#
# COMPACT_ATOMS: atom_id res chain seq x y z
N MET A 1 8.09 3.18 -19.21
CA MET A 1 8.47 3.49 -17.82
C MET A 1 8.64 2.17 -17.10
N ASP A 2 9.76 1.93 -16.43
CA ASP A 2 9.98 0.69 -15.68
C ASP A 2 8.92 0.54 -14.58
N GLU A 3 8.16 -0.56 -14.60
CA GLU A 3 7.11 -0.89 -13.65
C GLU A 3 7.60 -0.83 -12.20
N LYS A 4 8.85 -1.27 -11.96
CA LYS A 4 9.50 -1.21 -10.65
C LYS A 4 9.69 0.25 -10.22
N LYS A 5 10.09 1.13 -11.14
CA LYS A 5 10.24 2.57 -10.87
C LYS A 5 8.91 3.22 -10.49
N ALA A 6 7.82 2.82 -11.13
CA ALA A 6 6.49 3.33 -10.79
C ALA A 6 6.03 2.91 -9.38
N LEU A 7 6.31 1.66 -8.99
CA LEU A 7 6.04 1.16 -7.64
C LEU A 7 6.88 1.86 -6.57
N ILE A 8 8.18 2.08 -6.84
CA ILE A 8 9.07 2.82 -5.95
C ILE A 8 8.57 4.25 -5.75
N ASN A 9 8.20 4.97 -6.82
CA ASN A 9 7.68 6.33 -6.72
C ASN A 9 6.40 6.41 -5.86
N ARG A 10 5.53 5.39 -5.91
CA ARG A 10 4.34 5.31 -5.05
C ARG A 10 4.75 5.16 -3.58
N LEU A 11 5.71 4.30 -3.28
CA LEU A 11 6.23 4.12 -1.92
C LEU A 11 6.88 5.39 -1.39
N SER A 12 7.71 6.08 -2.16
CA SER A 12 8.32 7.34 -1.74
C SER A 12 7.30 8.41 -1.37
N ARG A 13 6.15 8.45 -2.08
CA ARG A 13 5.05 9.34 -1.72
C ARG A 13 4.39 8.96 -0.39
N ILE A 14 4.20 7.67 -0.15
CA ILE A 14 3.66 7.14 1.11
C ILE A 14 4.61 7.45 2.27
N GLU A 15 5.92 7.26 2.09
CA GLU A 15 6.94 7.61 3.10
C GLU A 15 6.85 9.09 3.50
N GLY A 16 6.65 9.99 2.53
CA GLY A 16 6.41 11.41 2.79
C GLY A 16 5.15 11.67 3.64
N GLN A 17 4.08 10.92 3.40
CA GLN A 17 2.84 11.01 4.20
C GLN A 17 3.04 10.49 5.62
N ILE A 18 3.72 9.34 5.80
CA ILE A 18 4.06 8.80 7.12
C ILE A 18 4.97 9.76 7.89
N ALA A 19 5.96 10.34 7.23
CA ALA A 19 6.82 11.36 7.84
C ALA A 19 6.03 12.60 8.26
N ALA A 20 5.01 13.02 7.49
CA ALA A 20 4.14 14.13 7.87
C ALA A 20 3.32 13.82 9.13
N ILE A 21 2.74 12.62 9.23
CA ILE A 21 2.01 12.18 10.43
C ILE A 21 2.94 12.19 11.65
N LYS A 22 4.16 11.64 11.52
CA LYS A 22 5.16 11.65 12.61
C LYS A 22 5.49 13.07 13.06
N ARG A 23 5.71 13.99 12.11
CA ARG A 23 5.99 15.41 12.42
C ARG A 23 4.82 16.04 13.17
N ASP A 24 3.58 15.81 12.74
CA ASP A 24 2.38 16.38 13.38
C ASP A 24 2.24 15.90 14.83
N LEU A 25 2.49 14.60 15.09
CA LEU A 25 2.43 14.02 16.43
C LEU A 25 3.49 14.56 17.41
N MET A 26 4.62 15.03 16.88
CA MET A 26 5.70 15.62 17.68
C MET A 26 5.45 17.09 18.04
N THR A 27 4.42 17.73 17.46
CA THR A 27 4.11 19.13 17.77
C THR A 27 3.31 19.27 19.07
N GLU A 28 3.57 20.34 19.83
CA GLU A 28 2.83 20.64 21.06
C GLU A 28 1.36 21.04 20.80
N LYS A 29 1.08 21.62 19.62
CA LYS A 29 -0.27 21.97 19.17
C LYS A 29 -0.83 20.86 18.28
N LYS A 30 -1.45 19.86 18.91
CA LYS A 30 -2.10 18.76 18.20
C LYS A 30 -3.35 19.26 17.46
N ASP A 31 -3.36 19.11 16.15
CA ASP A 31 -4.53 19.28 15.30
C ASP A 31 -5.07 17.89 14.92
N CYS A 32 -6.04 17.41 15.70
CA CYS A 32 -6.63 16.08 15.53
C CYS A 32 -7.27 15.91 14.14
N GLU A 33 -7.93 16.94 13.62
CA GLU A 33 -8.60 16.87 12.33
C GLU A 33 -7.59 16.71 11.19
N LYS A 34 -6.50 17.49 11.25
CA LYS A 34 -5.39 17.40 10.31
C LYS A 34 -4.69 16.04 10.38
N THR A 35 -4.37 15.55 11.58
CA THR A 35 -3.78 14.21 11.75
C THR A 35 -4.69 13.14 11.14
N LEU A 36 -6.01 13.18 11.38
CA LEU A 36 -6.97 12.22 10.80
C LEU A 36 -7.04 12.29 9.28
N HIS A 37 -6.98 13.49 8.70
CA HIS A 37 -6.88 13.66 7.24
C HIS A 37 -5.60 13.04 6.66
N LEU A 38 -4.46 13.26 7.32
CA LEU A 38 -3.18 12.66 6.90
C LEU A 38 -3.22 11.13 6.97
N LEU A 39 -3.79 10.57 8.06
CA LEU A 39 -3.98 9.13 8.22
C LEU A 39 -4.85 8.54 7.10
N LYS A 40 -6.00 9.18 6.80
CA LYS A 40 -6.88 8.76 5.70
C LYS A 40 -6.15 8.78 4.35
N ALA A 41 -5.38 9.83 4.09
CA ALA A 41 -4.62 9.96 2.84
C ALA A 41 -3.53 8.89 2.70
N ALA A 42 -2.79 8.61 3.79
CA ALA A 42 -1.78 7.56 3.82
C ALA A 42 -2.38 6.17 3.61
N ASN A 43 -3.51 5.88 4.28
CA ASN A 43 -4.20 4.61 4.13
C ASN A 43 -4.70 4.39 2.69
N HIS A 44 -5.33 5.42 2.10
CA HIS A 44 -5.77 5.34 0.70
C HIS A 44 -4.61 5.14 -0.27
N ALA A 45 -3.49 5.85 -0.07
CA ALA A 45 -2.30 5.69 -0.90
C ALA A 45 -1.71 4.28 -0.80
N MET A 46 -1.67 3.70 0.41
CA MET A 46 -1.23 2.33 0.62
C MET A 46 -2.13 1.31 -0.07
N LYS A 47 -3.46 1.49 -0.01
CA LYS A 47 -4.42 0.66 -0.75
C LYS A 47 -4.16 0.71 -2.26
N LYS A 48 -3.97 1.91 -2.81
CA LYS A 48 -3.65 2.09 -4.24
C LYS A 48 -2.28 1.55 -4.63
N PHE A 49 -1.31 1.52 -3.72
CA PHE A 49 -0.04 0.84 -3.94
C PHE A 49 -0.25 -0.67 -4.02
N GLY A 50 -0.97 -1.26 -3.06
CA GLY A 50 -1.29 -2.68 -3.05
C GLY A 50 -1.99 -3.15 -4.33
N GLU A 51 -3.06 -2.46 -4.74
CA GLU A 51 -3.77 -2.70 -6.01
C GLU A 51 -2.78 -2.73 -7.20
N ALA A 52 -1.88 -1.74 -7.30
CA ALA A 52 -0.91 -1.65 -8.38
C ALA A 52 0.15 -2.77 -8.30
N TYR A 53 0.69 -3.05 -7.13
CA TYR A 53 1.69 -4.11 -6.91
C TYR A 53 1.15 -5.47 -7.35
N ILE A 54 -0.09 -5.77 -6.96
CA ILE A 54 -0.76 -7.01 -7.33
C ILE A 54 -0.94 -7.07 -8.85
N SER A 55 -1.52 -6.04 -9.48
CA SER A 55 -1.70 -6.05 -10.94
C SER A 55 -0.40 -6.29 -11.72
N HIS A 56 0.75 -5.88 -11.18
CA HIS A 56 2.06 -6.04 -11.81
C HIS A 56 2.76 -7.37 -11.48
N HIS A 57 2.49 -7.97 -10.31
CA HIS A 57 3.26 -9.13 -9.82
C HIS A 57 2.43 -10.40 -9.65
N ILE A 58 1.09 -10.35 -9.75
CA ILE A 58 0.25 -11.55 -9.67
C ILE A 58 0.58 -12.52 -10.81
N ASP A 59 0.76 -12.03 -12.04
CA ASP A 59 1.06 -12.89 -13.19
C ASP A 59 2.45 -13.51 -13.09
N VAL A 60 3.41 -12.79 -12.53
CA VAL A 60 4.77 -13.28 -12.30
C VAL A 60 4.80 -14.32 -11.17
N CYS A 61 4.18 -14.02 -10.02
CA CYS A 61 4.10 -14.93 -8.88
C CYS A 61 3.29 -16.20 -9.19
N ILE A 62 2.21 -16.10 -9.96
CA ILE A 62 1.37 -17.25 -10.34
C ILE A 62 2.03 -18.10 -11.43
N ARG A 63 2.85 -17.51 -12.32
CA ARG A 63 3.56 -18.27 -13.38
C ARG A 63 4.77 -19.03 -12.87
N SER A 64 5.40 -18.64 -11.75
CA SER A 64 6.63 -19.26 -11.24
C SER A 64 6.43 -20.35 -10.18
N GLY A 65 5.20 -20.62 -9.72
CA GLY A 65 4.93 -21.57 -8.63
C GLY A 65 4.42 -22.95 -9.07
N SER A 66 4.95 -24.02 -8.45
CA SER A 66 4.61 -25.42 -8.74
C SER A 66 3.20 -25.86 -8.30
N ASN A 67 2.42 -24.99 -7.63
CA ASN A 67 1.06 -25.30 -7.18
C ASN A 67 0.12 -24.08 -7.36
N LYS A 68 -0.18 -23.78 -8.63
CA LYS A 68 -0.87 -22.57 -9.11
C LYS A 68 -2.15 -22.20 -8.34
N LYS A 69 -2.98 -23.19 -8.00
CA LYS A 69 -4.31 -22.96 -7.38
C LYS A 69 -4.24 -22.57 -5.90
N GLU A 70 -3.27 -23.10 -5.17
CA GLU A 70 -3.15 -22.86 -3.72
C GLU A 70 -2.57 -21.46 -3.46
N VAL A 71 -1.51 -21.10 -4.20
CA VAL A 71 -0.90 -19.77 -4.19
C VAL A 71 -1.88 -18.69 -4.63
N GLU A 72 -2.68 -18.95 -5.68
CA GLU A 72 -3.72 -17.99 -6.11
C GLU A 72 -4.75 -17.74 -5.00
N ASN A 73 -5.17 -18.78 -4.29
CA ASN A 73 -6.20 -18.68 -3.26
C ASN A 73 -5.69 -17.94 -2.01
N ASP A 74 -4.46 -18.19 -1.60
CA ASP A 74 -3.83 -17.51 -0.46
C ASP A 74 -3.56 -16.03 -0.76
N ILE A 75 -3.12 -15.71 -2.00
CA ILE A 75 -2.98 -14.33 -2.45
C ILE A 75 -4.36 -13.64 -2.48
N ARG A 76 -5.40 -14.26 -3.04
CA ARG A 76 -6.77 -13.71 -3.02
C ARG A 76 -7.29 -13.44 -1.61
N LYS A 77 -7.01 -14.32 -0.65
CA LYS A 77 -7.39 -14.12 0.76
C LYS A 77 -6.65 -12.94 1.38
N ALA A 78 -5.33 -12.85 1.17
CA ALA A 78 -4.52 -11.74 1.68
C ALA A 78 -4.98 -10.39 1.11
N ILE A 79 -5.34 -10.34 -0.18
CA ILE A 79 -5.92 -9.17 -0.84
C ILE A 79 -7.25 -8.78 -0.21
N THR A 80 -8.15 -9.76 -0.04
CA THR A 80 -9.47 -9.53 0.54
C THR A 80 -9.33 -9.00 1.96
N ALA A 81 -8.44 -9.56 2.77
CA ALA A 81 -8.19 -9.10 4.14
C ALA A 81 -7.51 -7.72 4.21
N ALA A 82 -6.60 -7.41 3.29
CA ALA A 82 -5.86 -6.14 3.30
C ALA A 82 -6.67 -4.95 2.75
N PHE A 83 -7.67 -5.20 1.90
CA PHE A 83 -8.35 -4.13 1.15
C PHE A 83 -9.87 -4.08 1.33
N SER A 84 -10.48 -5.02 2.07
CA SER A 84 -11.90 -4.98 2.44
C SER A 84 -12.08 -4.37 3.83
N PHE A 85 -12.66 -3.17 3.86
CA PHE A 85 -13.36 -2.58 5.00
C PHE A 85 -14.64 -1.96 4.45
#